data_AF-X1E6X7-F1
#
_entry.id   AF-X1E6X7-F1
#
_cell.length_a   1.000
_cell.length_b   1.000
_cell.length_c   1.000
_cell.angle_alpha   90.00
_cell.angle_beta   90.00
_cell.angle_gamma   90.00
#
_symmetry.space_group_name_H-M   'P 1'
#
loop_
_entity.id
_entity.type
_entity.pdbx_description
1 polymer ?
#
loop_
_entity_poly.entity_id
_entity_poly.type
_entity_poly.pdbx_seq_one_letter_code
_entity_poly.pdbx_strand_id
1 'polypeptide(L)'
;MKKEESKEKKDQFVIKRGLEGKSFDTIAKELAVTKATLIQWSKEFNDDISNLEDFEKERIIEKYKAGKRIRFEAMLEIRDKILSVIKKRNLAEVSFNSLMKNFVEIEKMLDGNLNTRFYTGGTENLLEDSLNLLSKETIAFDNSLNLKKH
;
A
#
# COMPACT_ATOMS: atom_id res chain seq x y z
N MET A 1 42.93 -19.17 -7.57
CA MET A 1 41.71 -19.85 -7.09
C MET A 1 41.21 -19.28 -5.76
N LYS A 2 41.93 -19.39 -4.62
CA LYS A 2 41.42 -18.91 -3.31
C LYS A 2 41.04 -17.41 -3.21
N LYS A 3 41.66 -16.52 -4.00
CA LYS A 3 41.32 -15.09 -4.04
C LYS A 3 40.01 -14.81 -4.78
N GLU A 4 39.75 -15.53 -5.87
CA GLU A 4 38.53 -15.40 -6.68
C GLU A 4 37.30 -15.85 -5.89
N GLU A 5 37.38 -17.01 -5.22
CA GLU A 5 36.30 -17.56 -4.38
C GLU A 5 35.93 -16.63 -3.22
N SER A 6 36.89 -15.87 -2.69
CA SER A 6 36.66 -14.91 -1.61
C SER A 6 35.90 -13.67 -2.09
N LYS A 7 36.23 -13.18 -3.29
CA LYS A 7 35.55 -12.03 -3.90
C LYS A 7 34.10 -12.37 -4.24
N GLU A 8 33.88 -13.52 -4.85
CA GLU A 8 32.54 -13.97 -5.23
C GLU A 8 31.61 -14.12 -4.01
N LYS A 9 32.13 -14.64 -2.88
CA LYS A 9 31.35 -14.71 -1.63
C LYS A 9 30.98 -13.35 -1.06
N LYS A 10 31.85 -12.34 -1.21
CA LYS A 10 31.57 -10.96 -0.79
C LYS A 10 30.48 -10.33 -1.67
N ASP A 11 30.58 -10.49 -2.98
CA ASP A 11 29.58 -10.01 -3.93
C ASP A 11 28.20 -10.65 -3.65
N GLN A 12 28.17 -11.96 -3.43
CA GLN A 12 26.97 -12.70 -3.03
C GLN A 12 26.40 -12.23 -1.69
N PHE A 13 27.25 -11.90 -0.71
CA PHE A 13 26.81 -11.36 0.57
C PHE A 13 26.11 -10.01 0.39
N VAL A 14 26.69 -9.10 -0.39
CA VAL A 14 26.13 -7.76 -0.65
C VAL A 14 24.76 -7.87 -1.31
N ILE A 15 24.61 -8.73 -2.33
CA ILE A 15 23.32 -8.99 -2.99
C ILE A 15 22.29 -9.57 -2.01
N LYS A 16 22.64 -10.62 -1.28
CA LYS A 16 21.71 -11.30 -0.35
C LYS A 16 21.30 -10.42 0.80
N ARG A 17 22.19 -9.54 1.27
CA ARG A 17 21.89 -8.65 2.38
C ARG A 17 21.12 -7.41 1.94
N GLY A 18 21.55 -6.78 0.85
CA GLY A 18 21.01 -5.51 0.36
C GLY A 18 19.73 -5.66 -0.47
N LEU A 19 19.67 -6.60 -1.41
CA LEU A 19 18.49 -6.82 -2.25
C LEU A 19 17.51 -7.83 -1.66
N GLU A 20 18.00 -8.99 -1.18
CA GLU A 20 17.12 -10.06 -0.69
C GLU A 20 16.69 -9.85 0.78
N GLY A 21 17.36 -8.97 1.52
CA GLY A 21 17.07 -8.69 2.93
C GLY A 21 17.27 -9.89 3.87
N LYS A 22 18.11 -10.87 3.50
CA LYS A 22 18.33 -12.08 4.30
C LYS A 22 19.09 -11.80 5.60
N SER A 23 18.78 -12.58 6.63
CA SER A 23 19.48 -12.51 7.92
C SER A 23 20.91 -13.06 7.80
N PHE A 24 21.79 -12.57 8.67
CA PHE A 24 23.18 -13.05 8.75
C PHE A 24 23.27 -14.56 9.01
N ASP A 25 22.35 -15.15 9.78
CA ASP A 25 22.36 -16.58 10.07
C ASP A 25 22.04 -17.42 8.82
N THR A 26 21.12 -16.95 7.99
CA THR A 26 20.77 -17.59 6.72
C THR A 26 21.95 -17.49 5.75
N ILE A 27 22.52 -16.30 5.59
CA ILE A 27 23.63 -16.08 4.65
C ILE A 27 24.90 -16.83 5.07
N ALA A 28 25.18 -16.92 6.37
CA ALA A 28 26.33 -17.66 6.91
C ALA A 28 26.29 -19.13 6.52
N LYS A 29 25.10 -19.75 6.58
CA LYS A 29 24.87 -21.13 6.14
C LYS A 29 25.00 -21.27 4.63
N GLU A 30 24.40 -20.36 3.85
CA GLU A 30 24.44 -20.40 2.38
C GLU A 30 25.87 -20.23 1.82
N LEU A 31 26.69 -19.35 2.40
CA LEU A 31 28.04 -19.06 1.92
C LEU A 31 29.14 -19.88 2.61
N ALA A 32 28.75 -20.73 3.57
CA ALA A 32 29.65 -21.50 4.43
C ALA A 32 30.74 -20.61 5.08
N VAL A 33 30.32 -19.51 5.71
CA VAL A 33 31.18 -18.57 6.44
C VAL A 33 30.62 -18.29 7.83
N THR A 34 31.44 -17.75 8.73
CA THR A 34 30.97 -17.42 10.08
C THR A 34 30.17 -16.11 10.09
N LYS A 35 29.27 -15.98 11.06
CA LYS A 35 28.53 -14.72 11.29
C LYS A 35 29.47 -13.54 11.57
N ALA A 36 30.57 -13.77 12.28
CA ALA A 36 31.59 -12.75 12.53
C ALA A 36 32.21 -12.22 11.24
N THR A 37 32.47 -13.11 10.26
CA THR A 37 32.96 -12.74 8.92
C THR A 37 31.96 -11.83 8.21
N LEU A 38 30.67 -12.15 8.26
CA LEU A 38 29.63 -11.32 7.62
C LEU A 38 29.44 -9.96 8.31
N ILE A 39 29.59 -9.89 9.64
CA ILE A 39 29.57 -8.61 10.36
C ILE A 39 30.71 -7.71 9.90
N GLN A 40 31.90 -8.28 9.67
CA GLN A 40 33.03 -7.53 9.14
C GLN A 40 32.76 -7.04 7.71
N TRP A 41 32.24 -7.90 6.84
CA TRP A 41 31.87 -7.51 5.48
C TRP A 41 30.74 -6.48 5.46
N SER A 42 29.81 -6.53 6.41
CA SER A 42 28.75 -5.52 6.52
C SER A 42 29.30 -4.13 6.80
N LYS A 43 30.42 -4.01 7.51
CA LYS A 43 31.11 -2.74 7.72
C LYS A 43 31.89 -2.31 6.48
N GLU A 44 32.53 -3.26 5.80
CA GLU A 44 33.32 -3.02 4.59
C GLU A 44 32.45 -2.54 3.41
N PHE A 45 31.27 -3.14 3.23
CA PHE A 45 30.35 -2.89 2.11
C PHE A 45 29.07 -2.19 2.56
N ASN A 46 29.14 -1.38 3.62
CA ASN A 46 27.97 -0.71 4.19
C ASN A 46 27.22 0.12 3.14
N ASP A 47 27.96 0.89 2.34
CA ASP A 47 27.38 1.79 1.35
C ASP A 47 26.75 1.02 0.19
N ASP A 48 27.42 -0.03 -0.31
CA ASP A 48 26.89 -0.88 -1.37
C ASP A 48 25.61 -1.60 -0.93
N ILE A 49 25.58 -2.10 0.32
CA ILE A 49 24.38 -2.71 0.90
C ILE A 49 23.27 -1.68 1.02
N SER A 50 23.55 -0.48 1.56
CA SER A 50 22.55 0.58 1.71
C SER A 50 21.96 1.00 0.36
N ASN A 51 22.80 1.19 -0.65
CA ASN A 51 22.37 1.57 -2.00
C ASN A 51 21.44 0.50 -2.61
N LEU A 52 21.75 -0.79 -2.42
CA LEU A 52 20.88 -1.87 -2.88
C LEU A 52 19.56 -1.96 -2.07
N GLU A 53 19.60 -1.74 -0.76
CA GLU A 53 18.39 -1.68 0.06
C GLU A 53 17.46 -0.55 -0.40
N ASP A 54 18.01 0.62 -0.72
CA ASP A 54 17.25 1.77 -1.18
C ASP A 54 16.68 1.54 -2.58
N PHE A 55 17.47 0.95 -3.49
CA PHE A 55 16.97 0.52 -4.80
C PHE A 55 15.81 -0.47 -4.69
N GLU A 56 15.89 -1.47 -3.81
CA GLU A 56 14.81 -2.44 -3.62
C GLU A 56 13.55 -1.78 -3.04
N LYS A 57 13.70 -0.84 -2.08
CA LYS A 57 12.58 -0.05 -1.56
C LYS A 57 11.91 0.75 -2.67
N GLU A 58 12.68 1.44 -3.51
CA GLU A 58 12.15 2.18 -4.66
C GLU A 58 11.40 1.25 -5.62
N ARG A 59 11.96 0.08 -5.93
CA ARG A 59 11.31 -0.93 -6.77
C ARG A 59 9.97 -1.38 -6.21
N ILE A 60 9.90 -1.67 -4.90
CA ILE A 60 8.66 -2.07 -4.22
C ILE A 60 7.63 -0.94 -4.27
N ILE A 61 8.04 0.30 -4.00
CA ILE A 61 7.18 1.48 -4.05
C ILE A 61 6.60 1.68 -5.45
N GLU A 62 7.43 1.59 -6.49
CA GLU A 62 6.97 1.74 -7.88
C GLU A 62 6.01 0.62 -8.28
N LYS A 63 6.27 -0.63 -7.88
CA LYS A 63 5.33 -1.74 -8.08
C LYS A 63 3.99 -1.49 -7.40
N TYR A 64 4.02 -0.97 -6.17
CA TYR A 64 2.80 -0.59 -5.45
C TYR A 64 2.04 0.54 -6.15
N LYS A 65 2.73 1.60 -6.59
CA LYS A 65 2.12 2.72 -7.34
C LYS A 65 1.48 2.25 -8.64
N ALA A 66 2.16 1.39 -9.41
CA ALA A 66 1.61 0.78 -10.62
C ALA A 66 0.33 -0.03 -10.32
N GLY A 67 0.31 -0.77 -9.21
CA GLY A 67 -0.86 -1.51 -8.75
C GLY A 67 -2.02 -0.63 -8.26
N LYS A 68 -1.74 0.59 -7.77
CA LYS A 68 -2.76 1.53 -7.26
C LYS A 68 -3.78 1.87 -8.34
N ARG A 69 -3.33 2.14 -9.57
CA ARG A 69 -4.23 2.43 -10.71
C ARG A 69 -5.12 1.24 -11.04
N ILE A 70 -4.54 0.05 -11.17
CA ILE A 70 -5.28 -1.19 -11.50
C ILE A 70 -6.32 -1.49 -10.42
N ARG A 71 -5.94 -1.36 -9.14
CA ARG A 71 -6.86 -1.56 -8.01
C ARG A 71 -8.01 -0.53 -8.04
N PHE A 72 -7.70 0.72 -8.34
CA PHE A 72 -8.71 1.77 -8.45
C PHE A 72 -9.68 1.51 -9.60
N GLU A 73 -9.20 1.12 -10.78
CA GLU A 73 -10.03 0.74 -11.92
C GLU A 73 -10.95 -0.45 -11.60
N ALA A 74 -10.43 -1.49 -10.94
CA ALA A 74 -11.25 -2.61 -10.49
C ALA A 74 -12.33 -2.21 -9.46
N MET A 75 -12.01 -1.30 -8.54
CA MET A 75 -12.98 -0.76 -7.58
C MET A 75 -14.07 0.08 -8.26
N LEU A 76 -13.73 0.88 -9.27
CA LEU A 76 -14.71 1.61 -10.07
C LEU A 76 -15.63 0.66 -10.84
N GLU A 77 -15.09 -0.40 -11.42
CA GLU A 77 -15.89 -1.40 -12.12
C GLU A 77 -16.91 -2.07 -11.18
N ILE A 78 -16.48 -2.45 -9.97
CA ILE A 78 -17.38 -3.00 -8.94
C ILE A 78 -18.44 -1.98 -8.53
N ARG A 79 -18.04 -0.73 -8.28
CA ARG A 79 -18.96 0.37 -7.94
C ARG A 79 -20.04 0.54 -9.01
N ASP A 80 -19.65 0.55 -10.28
CA ASP A 80 -20.59 0.75 -11.39
C ASP A 80 -21.55 -0.45 -11.54
N LYS A 81 -21.06 -1.68 -11.31
CA LYS A 81 -21.93 -2.87 -11.23
C LYS A 81 -22.95 -2.76 -10.11
N ILE A 82 -22.53 -2.36 -8.90
CA ILE A 82 -23.43 -2.15 -7.75
C ILE A 82 -24.46 -1.07 -8.07
N LEU A 83 -24.02 0.07 -8.61
CA LEU A 83 -24.89 1.19 -8.99
C LEU A 83 -25.92 0.76 -10.04
N SER A 84 -25.54 -0.11 -11.00
CA SER A 84 -26.46 -0.63 -12.01
C SER A 84 -27.58 -1.48 -11.40
N VAL A 85 -27.29 -2.26 -10.36
CA VAL A 85 -28.30 -3.06 -9.64
C VAL A 85 -29.22 -2.15 -8.86
N ILE A 86 -28.68 -1.16 -8.14
CA ILE A 86 -29.47 -0.18 -7.39
C ILE A 86 -30.44 0.56 -8.32
N LYS A 87 -29.96 1.04 -9.48
CA LYS A 87 -30.79 1.75 -10.47
C LYS A 87 -31.92 0.90 -11.05
N LYS A 88 -31.76 -0.42 -11.12
CA LYS A 88 -32.76 -1.35 -11.66
C LYS A 88 -33.77 -1.82 -10.62
N ARG A 89 -33.48 -1.67 -9.32
CA ARG A 89 -34.40 -2.12 -8.27
C ARG A 89 -35.65 -1.25 -8.28
N ASN A 90 -36.79 -1.91 -8.16
CA ASN A 90 -38.04 -1.24 -7.86
C ASN A 90 -37.98 -0.71 -6.42
N LEU A 91 -38.05 0.60 -6.24
CA LEU A 91 -38.00 1.22 -4.93
C LEU A 91 -39.37 1.21 -4.21
N ALA A 92 -40.45 0.78 -4.88
CA ALA A 92 -41.78 0.72 -4.29
C ALA A 92 -41.89 -0.26 -3.11
N GLU A 93 -41.02 -1.26 -3.04
CA GLU A 93 -40.96 -2.23 -1.93
C GLU A 93 -40.16 -1.71 -0.73
N VAL A 94 -39.47 -0.57 -0.87
CA VAL A 94 -38.69 0.05 0.20
C VAL A 94 -39.57 1.04 0.95
N SER A 95 -39.55 1.02 2.29
CA SER A 95 -40.36 1.93 3.08
C SER A 95 -40.03 3.40 2.79
N PHE A 96 -41.06 4.26 2.73
CA PHE A 96 -40.90 5.70 2.50
C PHE A 96 -39.92 6.34 3.51
N ASN A 97 -40.00 5.95 4.79
CA ASN A 97 -39.08 6.44 5.83
C ASN A 97 -37.61 6.08 5.54
N SER A 98 -37.35 4.86 5.05
CA SER A 98 -36.00 4.45 4.66
C SER A 98 -35.51 5.22 3.44
N LEU A 99 -36.36 5.40 2.42
CA LEU A 99 -36.01 6.19 1.23
C LEU A 99 -35.67 7.64 1.60
N MET A 100 -36.51 8.27 2.44
CA MET A 100 -36.34 9.66 2.82
C MET A 100 -35.08 9.88 3.68
N LYS A 101 -34.76 8.93 4.57
CA LYS A 101 -33.51 8.95 5.33
C LYS A 101 -32.29 8.89 4.41
N ASN A 102 -32.26 7.95 3.46
CA ASN A 102 -31.14 7.80 2.51
C ASN A 102 -31.03 9.03 1.60
N PHE A 103 -32.15 9.62 1.18
CA PHE A 103 -32.16 10.87 0.40
C PHE A 103 -31.46 12.01 1.17
N VAL A 104 -31.85 12.25 2.43
CA VAL A 104 -31.22 13.30 3.25
C VAL A 104 -29.73 13.05 3.47
N GLU A 105 -29.31 11.80 3.65
CA GLU A 105 -27.89 11.44 3.77
C GLU A 105 -27.11 11.73 2.47
N ILE A 106 -27.69 11.43 1.31
CA ILE A 106 -27.10 11.74 0.01
C ILE A 106 -26.97 13.25 -0.20
N GLU A 107 -28.02 14.03 0.08
CA GLU A 107 -28.00 15.50 -0.03
C GLU A 107 -26.90 16.11 0.84
N LYS A 108 -26.77 15.67 2.10
CA LYS A 108 -25.68 16.12 3.00
C LYS A 108 -24.28 15.80 2.45
N MET A 109 -24.11 14.63 1.85
CA MET A 109 -22.83 14.24 1.23
C MET A 109 -22.52 15.08 -0.01
N LEU A 110 -23.53 15.47 -0.78
CA LEU A 110 -23.35 16.35 -1.95
C LEU A 110 -22.97 17.77 -1.50
N ASP A 111 -23.68 18.34 -0.52
CA ASP A 111 -23.39 19.68 0.01
C ASP A 111 -21.99 19.78 0.64
N GLY A 112 -21.57 18.75 1.39
CA GLY A 112 -20.24 18.69 1.99
C GLY A 112 -19.09 18.57 0.98
N ASN A 113 -19.33 17.87 -0.14
CA ASN A 113 -18.34 17.69 -1.21
C ASN A 113 -18.27 18.90 -2.18
N LEU A 114 -19.34 19.69 -2.28
CA LEU A 114 -19.34 20.93 -3.07
C LEU A 114 -18.51 22.03 -2.40
N ASN A 115 -18.46 22.07 -1.06
CA ASN A 115 -17.67 23.06 -0.30
C ASN A 115 -16.16 22.78 -0.28
N THR A 116 -15.71 21.56 -0.60
CA THR A 116 -14.28 21.18 -0.63
C THR A 116 -13.65 21.33 -2.02
N ARG A 117 -14.42 21.69 -3.05
CA ARG A 117 -13.95 21.74 -4.45
C ARG A 117 -13.54 23.12 -4.98
N PHE A 118 -13.45 24.13 -4.12
CA PHE A 118 -12.86 25.43 -4.44
C PHE A 118 -11.56 25.67 -3.68
N TYR A 119 -10.57 24.78 -3.86
CA TYR A 119 -9.16 25.15 -3.69
C TYR A 119 -8.54 25.35 -5.06
N THR A 120 -8.40 26.62 -5.41
CA THR A 120 -7.70 27.10 -6.60
C THR A 120 -6.22 26.75 -6.51
N GLY A 121 -5.69 26.09 -7.55
CA GLY A 121 -4.29 26.13 -7.99
C GLY A 121 -3.20 26.18 -6.93
N GLY A 122 -2.75 25.02 -6.46
CA GLY A 122 -1.49 24.85 -5.74
C GLY A 122 -1.08 23.39 -5.79
N THR A 123 0.02 23.08 -6.46
CA THR A 123 0.62 21.74 -6.45
C THR A 123 1.22 21.48 -5.08
N GLU A 124 0.47 20.90 -4.15
CA GLU A 124 1.02 20.45 -2.87
C GLU A 124 0.41 19.10 -2.45
N ASN A 125 1.29 18.09 -2.46
CA ASN A 125 1.23 16.79 -1.78
C ASN A 125 0.01 15.86 -1.94
N LEU A 126 -0.17 15.37 -3.18
CA LEU A 126 -1.05 14.24 -3.54
C LEU A 126 -0.85 12.95 -2.71
N LEU A 127 0.32 12.75 -2.08
CA LEU A 127 0.62 11.55 -1.28
C LEU A 127 -0.01 11.61 0.11
N GLU A 128 0.13 12.74 0.81
CA GLU A 128 -0.42 12.97 2.16
C GLU A 128 -1.95 12.97 2.12
N ASP A 129 -2.55 13.60 1.11
CA ASP A 129 -4.00 13.62 0.92
C ASP A 129 -4.57 12.24 0.61
N SER A 130 -3.84 11.41 -0.15
CA SER A 130 -4.31 10.07 -0.48
C SER A 130 -4.24 9.09 0.70
N LEU A 131 -3.31 9.30 1.65
CA LEU A 131 -3.25 8.55 2.92
C LEU A 131 -4.33 9.00 3.90
N ASN A 132 -4.65 10.30 3.90
CA ASN A 132 -5.70 10.87 4.74
C ASN A 132 -7.11 10.45 4.31
N LEU A 133 -7.31 10.15 3.02
CA LEU A 133 -8.56 9.61 2.50
C LEU A 133 -8.76 8.14 2.91
N LEU A 134 -7.70 7.32 2.81
CA LEU A 134 -7.71 5.90 3.21
C LEU A 134 -7.93 5.71 4.72
N SER A 135 -7.31 6.54 5.56
CA SER A 135 -7.47 6.46 7.03
C SER A 135 -8.90 6.79 7.46
N LYS A 136 -9.56 7.76 6.81
CA LYS A 136 -10.96 8.13 7.05
C LYS A 136 -11.93 7.03 6.60
N GLU A 137 -11.67 6.36 5.48
CA GLU A 137 -12.51 5.25 5.01
C GLU A 137 -12.42 4.01 5.91
N THR A 138 -11.23 3.68 6.44
CA THR A 138 -11.08 2.53 7.35
C THR A 138 -11.80 2.70 8.68
N ILE A 139 -11.82 3.91 9.24
CA ILE A 139 -12.49 4.20 10.52
C ILE A 139 -14.03 4.18 10.36
N ALA A 140 -14.54 4.51 9.17
CA ALA A 140 -15.96 4.48 8.88
C ALA A 140 -16.49 3.05 8.64
N PHE A 141 -15.69 2.18 8.01
CA PHE A 141 -16.12 0.81 7.70
C PHE A 141 -16.19 -0.08 8.95
N ASP A 142 -15.22 0.01 9.86
CA ASP A 142 -15.19 -0.80 11.10
C ASP A 142 -16.35 -0.47 12.06
N ASN A 143 -16.82 0.78 12.07
CA ASN A 143 -17.96 1.18 12.89
C ASN A 143 -19.33 0.73 12.34
N SER A 144 -19.39 0.22 11.10
CA SER A 144 -20.64 -0.24 10.48
C SER A 144 -20.92 -1.73 10.67
N LEU A 145 -19.95 -2.52 11.13
CA LEU A 145 -20.08 -3.97 11.35
C LEU A 145 -20.42 -4.38 12.79
N ASN A 146 -20.55 -3.44 13.73
CA ASN A 146 -21.08 -3.69 15.06
C ASN A 146 -22.62 -3.57 15.10
N LEU A 147 -23.31 -4.38 14.28
CA LEU A 147 -24.73 -4.68 14.49
C LEU A 147 -24.83 -5.87 15.45
N LYS A 148 -24.95 -5.51 16.73
CA LYS A 148 -25.58 -6.25 17.86
C LYS A 148 -25.66 -7.78 17.72
N LYS A 149 -24.81 -8.48 18.47
CA LYS A 149 -25.24 -9.69 19.18
C LYS A 149 -26.09 -9.23 20.38
N HIS A 150 -27.39 -9.48 20.32
CA HIS A 150 -28.30 -9.89 21.40
C HIS A 150 -29.75 -9.70 20.94
#